data_AF-A0A0R2NQK2-F1
#
_entry.id   AF-A0A0R2NQK2-F1
#
_cell.length_a   1.000
_cell.length_b   1.000
_cell.length_c   1.000
_cell.angle_alpha   90.00
_cell.angle_beta   90.00
_cell.angle_gamma   90.00
#
_symmetry.space_group_name_H-M   'P 1'
#
loop_
_entity.id
_entity.type
_entity.pdbx_description
1 polymer ?
#
loop_
_entity_poly.entity_id
_entity_poly.type
_entity_poly.pdbx_seq_one_letter_code
_entity_poly.pdbx_strand_id
1 'polypeptide(L)'
;METLHDSYNLSDVTSNLNYKKYTLDDKLQYFKPHAIKIENSFADEIKSSLSRDEKFISPKFFYDLKGSELFEEICLLPEYYPTRTEISILKQLQNDLSNYIDDSFRLVELGSGTSTKTRLILNIFKKFQKIEYFPIDISEILAESSEVLQSEYDNLHITGIIDTYEGGLEFLKNYDTKKNLIIFLGSSYGNFAPDDGVQFLKKINSTMKSGDLFLIGLDLVKDSSILESAYNDSEGVTAAFNLNVLSRINAELDADFDLDTFTHHSVYNEKSQRIEMYLKSLVNQSIVISKSGVTIPLRKDELIHTEYSHKFKLSQLDTLFEDTGFMVNHTWCDEKKHFSLTLLSKK
;
A
#
# COMPACT_ATOMS: atom_id res chain seq x y z
N MET A 1 26.34 -9.11 -42.79
CA MET A 1 26.09 -9.85 -41.53
C MET A 1 26.73 -9.02 -40.43
N GLU A 2 26.00 -8.00 -39.99
CA GLU A 2 26.38 -7.18 -38.83
C GLU A 2 25.31 -7.40 -37.77
N THR A 3 25.74 -7.94 -36.64
CA THR A 3 24.97 -8.08 -35.42
C THR A 3 24.76 -6.69 -34.81
N LEU A 4 23.51 -6.23 -34.80
CA LEU A 4 23.07 -5.06 -34.05
C LEU A 4 23.07 -5.39 -32.56
N HIS A 5 24.06 -4.85 -31.85
CA HIS A 5 23.99 -4.68 -30.40
C HIS A 5 23.14 -3.43 -30.13
N ASP A 6 21.86 -3.63 -29.83
CA ASP A 6 21.03 -2.57 -29.25
C ASP A 6 21.45 -2.35 -27.79
N SER A 7 22.42 -1.46 -27.63
CA SER A 7 22.76 -0.88 -26.33
C SER A 7 21.70 0.19 -26.01
N TYR A 8 20.63 -0.23 -25.33
CA TYR A 8 19.70 0.70 -24.71
C TYR A 8 20.45 1.49 -23.62
N ASN A 9 20.83 2.72 -23.95
CA ASN A 9 21.48 3.63 -23.01
C ASN A 9 20.47 4.02 -21.91
N LEU A 10 20.73 3.58 -20.67
CA LEU A 10 19.94 3.95 -19.48
C LEU A 10 19.79 5.48 -19.29
N SER A 11 20.68 6.29 -19.88
CA SER A 11 20.58 7.75 -19.87
C SER A 11 19.35 8.28 -20.63
N ASP A 12 18.92 7.61 -21.72
CA ASP A 12 17.83 8.09 -22.58
C ASP A 12 16.43 7.75 -22.04
N VAL A 13 16.34 6.79 -21.10
CA VAL A 13 15.08 6.46 -20.40
C VAL A 13 14.75 7.52 -19.34
N THR A 14 15.78 8.08 -18.69
CA THR A 14 15.61 9.07 -17.61
C THR A 14 15.14 10.45 -18.08
N SER A 15 15.51 10.86 -19.30
CA SER A 15 15.09 12.15 -19.87
C SER A 15 13.63 12.15 -20.35
N ASN A 16 13.07 10.99 -20.68
CA ASN A 16 11.69 10.86 -21.18
C ASN A 16 10.62 10.66 -20.09
N LEU A 17 11.00 10.30 -18.86
CA LEU A 17 10.03 9.93 -17.81
C LEU A 17 9.72 11.04 -16.80
N ASN A 18 10.35 12.22 -16.88
CA ASN A 18 10.25 13.27 -15.86
C ASN A 18 10.63 12.79 -14.44
N TYR A 19 11.64 11.92 -14.28
CA TYR A 19 12.16 11.54 -12.96
C TYR A 19 13.60 12.01 -12.79
N LYS A 20 13.93 12.44 -11.58
CA LYS A 20 15.31 12.62 -11.12
C LYS A 20 15.83 11.31 -10.54
N LYS A 21 16.98 10.89 -11.04
CA LYS A 21 17.72 9.72 -10.54
C LYS A 21 18.66 10.10 -9.40
N TYR A 22 18.68 9.28 -8.36
CA TYR A 22 19.61 9.31 -7.23
C TYR A 22 20.32 7.97 -7.19
N THR A 23 21.66 7.95 -7.17
CA THR A 23 22.45 6.71 -7.12
C THR A 23 23.24 6.71 -5.82
N LEU A 24 23.06 5.69 -4.99
CA LEU A 24 23.81 5.53 -3.75
C LEU A 24 25.02 4.64 -3.98
N ASP A 25 24.84 3.53 -4.72
CA ASP A 25 25.91 2.65 -5.20
C ASP A 25 25.49 1.92 -6.49
N ASP A 26 26.31 0.97 -6.95
CA ASP A 26 26.09 0.20 -8.18
C ASP A 26 24.86 -0.72 -8.14
N LYS A 27 24.32 -1.02 -6.95
CA LYS A 27 23.18 -1.91 -6.71
C LYS A 27 21.97 -1.18 -6.15
N LEU A 28 22.08 0.09 -5.77
CA LEU A 28 21.02 0.86 -5.13
C LEU A 28 20.85 2.24 -5.76
N GLN A 29 19.69 2.44 -6.38
CA GLN A 29 19.29 3.70 -7.00
C GLN A 29 17.82 4.00 -6.73
N TYR A 30 17.47 5.29 -6.78
CA TYR A 30 16.11 5.78 -6.60
C TYR A 30 15.71 6.74 -7.71
N PHE A 31 14.42 6.76 -8.02
CA PHE A 31 13.80 7.72 -8.91
C PHE A 31 12.72 8.50 -8.16
N LYS A 32 12.74 9.82 -8.28
CA LYS A 32 11.68 10.72 -7.78
C LYS A 32 11.14 11.55 -8.94
N PRO A 33 9.82 11.78 -9.07
CA PRO A 33 9.30 12.62 -10.14
C PRO A 33 9.86 14.05 -10.04
N HIS A 34 10.18 14.66 -11.18
CA HIS A 34 10.35 16.10 -11.28
C HIS A 34 9.01 16.71 -10.89
N ALA A 35 9.01 17.64 -9.92
CA ALA A 35 7.83 18.24 -9.30
C ALA A 35 6.88 18.97 -10.29
N ILE A 36 6.18 18.21 -11.13
CA ILE A 36 5.36 18.71 -12.25
C ILE A 36 3.87 18.39 -12.04
N LYS A 37 3.51 17.41 -11.21
CA LYS A 37 2.13 17.24 -10.76
C LYS A 37 1.90 18.12 -9.53
N ILE A 38 1.00 19.09 -9.68
CA ILE A 38 0.43 19.83 -8.55
C ILE A 38 -0.52 18.86 -7.85
N GLU A 39 0.01 18.05 -6.93
CA GLU A 39 -0.83 17.41 -5.93
C GLU A 39 -1.30 18.48 -4.93
N ASN A 40 -2.52 18.31 -4.43
CA ASN A 40 -3.00 19.16 -3.35
C ASN A 40 -2.06 19.02 -2.17
N SER A 41 -1.71 20.13 -1.52
CA SER A 41 -0.89 20.05 -0.32
C SER A 41 -1.66 19.33 0.79
N PHE A 42 -0.95 18.83 1.80
CA PHE A 42 -1.59 18.29 3.01
C PHE A 42 -2.61 19.28 3.60
N ALA A 43 -2.28 20.57 3.62
CA ALA A 43 -3.15 21.63 4.10
C ALA A 43 -4.44 21.76 3.26
N ASP A 44 -4.34 21.63 1.93
CA ASP A 44 -5.47 21.73 1.00
C ASP A 44 -6.41 20.53 1.12
N GLU A 45 -5.87 19.32 1.27
CA GLU A 45 -6.66 18.11 1.45
C GLU A 45 -7.39 18.11 2.80
N ILE A 46 -6.72 18.49 3.89
CA ILE A 46 -7.34 18.61 5.21
C ILE A 46 -8.44 19.67 5.20
N LYS A 47 -8.19 20.83 4.59
CA LYS A 47 -9.21 21.86 4.39
C LYS A 47 -10.43 21.31 3.64
N SER A 48 -10.21 20.70 2.49
CA SER A 48 -11.28 20.22 1.60
C SER A 48 -12.11 19.11 2.23
N SER A 49 -11.47 18.22 3.00
CA SER A 49 -12.11 17.04 3.57
C SER A 49 -12.83 17.32 4.90
N LEU A 50 -12.25 18.15 5.77
CA LEU A 50 -12.87 18.49 7.06
C LEU A 50 -13.93 19.61 6.98
N SER A 51 -13.97 20.37 5.89
CA SER A 51 -15.02 21.39 5.66
C SER A 51 -16.34 20.81 5.15
N ARG A 52 -16.42 19.49 4.95
CA ARG A 52 -17.65 18.80 4.49
C ARG A 52 -18.61 18.53 5.64
N ASP A 53 -19.87 18.28 5.30
CA ASP A 53 -20.86 17.75 6.25
C ASP A 53 -20.43 16.36 6.74
N GLU A 54 -20.07 15.48 5.80
CA GLU A 54 -19.42 14.18 6.07
C GLU A 54 -17.90 14.37 6.04
N LYS A 55 -17.32 14.61 7.21
CA LYS A 55 -15.89 14.86 7.38
C LYS A 55 -15.11 13.56 7.24
N PHE A 56 -13.97 13.63 6.58
CA PHE A 56 -13.04 12.52 6.52
C PHE A 56 -11.59 12.98 6.52
N ILE A 57 -10.67 12.05 6.80
CA ILE A 57 -9.23 12.21 6.63
C ILE A 57 -8.75 11.00 5.82
N SER A 58 -7.88 11.24 4.83
CA SER A 58 -7.36 10.13 4.01
C SER A 58 -6.40 9.26 4.83
N PRO A 59 -6.50 7.92 4.76
CA PRO A 59 -5.62 7.02 5.51
C PRO A 59 -4.16 7.11 5.09
N LYS A 60 -3.85 7.69 3.91
CA LYS A 60 -2.46 7.98 3.51
C LYS A 60 -1.74 8.91 4.50
N PHE A 61 -2.49 9.68 5.30
CA PHE A 61 -1.92 10.58 6.29
C PHE A 61 -1.58 9.91 7.62
N PHE A 62 -1.92 8.64 7.83
CA PHE A 62 -1.52 7.90 9.03
C PHE A 62 -0.01 7.63 9.10
N TYR A 63 0.65 7.48 7.95
CA TYR A 63 2.00 6.92 7.87
C TYR A 63 3.09 8.00 7.94
N ASP A 64 3.04 8.87 8.94
CA ASP A 64 4.26 9.56 9.39
C ASP A 64 5.17 8.57 10.15
N LEU A 65 6.30 9.04 10.69
CA LEU A 65 7.23 8.15 11.42
C LEU A 65 6.50 7.43 12.57
N LYS A 66 5.74 8.17 13.39
CA LYS A 66 5.09 7.58 14.57
C LYS A 66 3.94 6.64 14.19
N GLY A 67 3.14 7.00 13.21
CA GLY A 67 2.05 6.15 12.75
C GLY A 67 2.56 4.89 12.05
N SER A 68 3.70 4.95 11.36
CA SER A 68 4.35 3.75 10.83
C SER A 68 4.81 2.80 11.93
N GLU A 69 5.41 3.32 13.01
CA GLU A 69 5.75 2.52 14.20
C GLU A 69 4.51 1.87 14.84
N LEU A 70 3.43 2.64 15.01
CA LEU A 70 2.17 2.14 15.57
C LEU A 70 1.55 1.04 14.68
N PHE A 71 1.66 1.17 13.35
CA PHE A 71 1.20 0.12 12.44
C PHE A 71 2.01 -1.17 12.55
N GLU A 72 3.33 -1.07 12.77
CA GLU A 72 4.17 -2.25 13.05
C GLU A 72 3.78 -2.91 14.38
N GLU A 73 3.44 -2.12 15.40
CA GLU A 73 2.89 -2.64 16.66
C GLU A 73 1.54 -3.36 16.42
N ILE A 74 0.63 -2.76 15.61
CA ILE A 74 -0.65 -3.39 15.22
C ILE A 74 -0.41 -4.75 14.57
N CYS A 75 0.57 -4.86 13.67
CA CYS A 75 0.89 -6.10 12.97
C CYS A 75 1.29 -7.27 13.90
N LEU A 76 1.68 -6.98 15.15
CA LEU A 76 2.07 -7.96 16.16
C LEU A 76 0.93 -8.34 17.11
N LEU A 77 -0.17 -7.59 17.12
CA LEU A 77 -1.28 -7.82 18.04
C LEU A 77 -1.95 -9.19 17.83
N PRO A 78 -2.39 -9.85 18.91
CA PRO A 78 -3.09 -11.12 18.81
C PRO A 78 -4.44 -10.98 18.07
N GLU A 79 -5.11 -9.83 18.12
CA GLU A 79 -6.34 -9.56 17.39
C GLU A 79 -6.11 -9.34 15.88
N TYR A 80 -5.00 -8.69 15.50
CA TYR A 80 -4.71 -8.33 14.10
C TYR A 80 -4.15 -9.51 13.28
N TYR A 81 -5.04 -10.39 12.85
CA TYR A 81 -4.68 -11.57 12.05
C TYR A 81 -4.11 -11.33 10.65
N PRO A 82 -4.42 -10.25 9.90
CA PRO A 82 -4.06 -10.16 8.48
C PRO A 82 -2.58 -10.43 8.20
N THR A 83 -1.68 -9.79 8.95
CA THR A 83 -0.23 -9.91 8.73
C THR A 83 0.28 -11.34 8.91
N ARG A 84 -0.04 -11.98 10.05
CA ARG A 84 0.42 -13.35 10.33
C ARG A 84 -0.22 -14.37 9.39
N THR A 85 -1.47 -14.16 9.01
CA THR A 85 -2.18 -15.04 8.07
C THR A 85 -1.55 -14.93 6.68
N GLU A 86 -1.34 -13.72 6.17
CA GLU A 86 -0.67 -13.51 4.88
C GLU A 86 0.75 -14.10 4.86
N ILE A 87 1.53 -13.89 5.93
CA ILE A 87 2.87 -14.51 6.08
C ILE A 87 2.80 -16.05 5.99
N SER A 88 1.77 -16.67 6.58
CA SER A 88 1.62 -18.13 6.51
C SER A 88 1.41 -18.60 5.06
N ILE A 89 0.66 -17.84 4.26
CA ILE A 89 0.41 -18.14 2.85
C ILE A 89 1.71 -17.90 2.05
N LEU A 90 2.41 -16.78 2.27
CA LEU A 90 3.70 -16.49 1.61
C LEU A 90 4.74 -17.59 1.83
N LYS A 91 4.76 -18.22 3.00
CA LYS A 91 5.62 -19.38 3.28
C LYS A 91 5.24 -20.61 2.44
N GLN A 92 3.95 -20.83 2.19
CA GLN A 92 3.47 -21.90 1.30
C GLN A 92 3.84 -21.61 -0.17
N LEU A 93 3.74 -20.33 -0.59
CA LEU A 93 4.09 -19.89 -1.95
C LEU A 93 5.54 -20.17 -2.34
N GLN A 94 6.47 -20.34 -1.38
CA GLN A 94 7.88 -20.58 -1.70
C GLN A 94 8.08 -21.75 -2.66
N ASN A 95 7.25 -22.79 -2.56
CA ASN A 95 7.32 -23.93 -3.46
C ASN A 95 6.55 -23.68 -4.77
N ASP A 96 5.35 -23.11 -4.67
CA ASP A 96 4.41 -23.04 -5.79
C ASP A 96 4.72 -21.91 -6.77
N LEU A 97 5.07 -20.72 -6.25
CA LEU A 97 5.33 -19.54 -7.07
C LEU A 97 6.54 -19.76 -7.99
N SER A 98 7.47 -20.62 -7.57
CA SER A 98 8.66 -20.99 -8.33
C SER A 98 8.35 -21.67 -9.68
N ASN A 99 7.13 -22.17 -9.87
CA ASN A 99 6.65 -22.75 -11.13
C ASN A 99 6.17 -21.68 -12.13
N TYR A 100 5.92 -20.46 -11.68
CA TYR A 100 5.41 -19.35 -12.50
C TYR A 100 6.50 -18.34 -12.89
N ILE A 101 7.63 -18.34 -12.17
CA ILE A 101 8.71 -17.37 -12.35
C ILE A 101 10.05 -18.05 -12.67
N ASP A 102 10.83 -17.39 -13.52
CA ASP A 102 12.20 -17.72 -13.88
C ASP A 102 13.11 -16.48 -13.73
N ASP A 103 14.36 -16.56 -14.19
CA ASP A 103 15.35 -15.46 -14.11
C ASP A 103 15.02 -14.26 -15.01
N SER A 104 13.99 -14.37 -15.86
CA SER A 104 13.47 -13.27 -16.67
C SER A 104 12.56 -12.33 -15.89
N PHE A 105 12.15 -12.70 -14.67
CA PHE A 105 11.33 -11.86 -13.80
C PHE A 105 12.16 -10.95 -12.89
N ARG A 106 11.62 -9.77 -12.62
CA ARG A 106 11.99 -8.93 -11.46
C ARG A 106 10.81 -8.79 -10.51
N LEU A 107 11.10 -8.51 -9.24
CA LEU A 107 10.08 -8.23 -8.23
C LEU A 107 9.75 -6.74 -8.23
N VAL A 108 8.47 -6.41 -8.31
CA VAL A 108 7.94 -5.05 -8.16
C VAL A 108 6.97 -5.06 -6.99
N GLU A 109 7.12 -4.17 -6.03
CA GLU A 109 6.24 -4.11 -4.85
C GLU A 109 5.56 -2.75 -4.74
N LEU A 110 4.24 -2.76 -4.61
CA LEU A 110 3.44 -1.56 -4.36
C LEU A 110 3.22 -1.41 -2.86
N GLY A 111 3.73 -0.32 -2.27
CA GLY A 111 3.64 -0.06 -0.84
C GLY A 111 4.52 -1.01 -0.03
N SER A 112 5.84 -0.82 -0.08
CA SER A 112 6.81 -1.78 0.46
C SER A 112 6.96 -1.73 1.99
N GLY A 113 6.51 -0.66 2.65
CA GLY A 113 6.58 -0.50 4.10
C GLY A 113 7.96 -0.85 4.68
N THR A 114 7.99 -1.62 5.78
CA THR A 114 9.21 -2.13 6.45
C THR A 114 9.82 -3.38 5.80
N SER A 115 9.25 -3.86 4.68
CA SER A 115 9.75 -4.97 3.88
C SER A 115 9.86 -6.33 4.58
N THR A 116 9.17 -6.54 5.70
CA THR A 116 9.17 -7.83 6.43
C THR A 116 8.63 -8.96 5.55
N LYS A 117 7.51 -8.73 4.84
CA LYS A 117 6.91 -9.70 3.91
C LYS A 117 7.70 -9.84 2.62
N THR A 118 8.31 -8.75 2.15
CA THR A 118 9.17 -8.70 0.96
C THR A 118 10.28 -9.74 1.04
N ARG A 119 10.92 -9.90 2.21
CA ARG A 119 11.98 -10.91 2.44
C ARG A 119 11.54 -12.33 2.11
N LEU A 120 10.28 -12.69 2.40
CA LEU A 120 9.74 -14.02 2.10
C LEU A 120 9.65 -14.28 0.59
N ILE A 121 9.28 -13.26 -0.19
CA ILE A 121 9.23 -13.35 -1.65
C ILE A 121 10.64 -13.29 -2.25
N LEU A 122 11.51 -12.38 -1.79
CA LEU A 122 12.90 -12.30 -2.26
C LEU A 122 13.67 -13.60 -2.06
N ASN A 123 13.37 -14.35 -0.99
CA ASN A 123 13.95 -15.69 -0.78
C ASN A 123 13.60 -16.69 -1.90
N ILE A 124 12.48 -16.52 -2.61
CA ILE A 124 12.12 -17.33 -3.78
C ILE A 124 13.03 -17.02 -4.98
N PHE A 125 13.49 -15.76 -5.08
CA PHE A 125 14.40 -15.29 -6.12
C PHE A 125 15.87 -15.59 -5.83
N LYS A 126 16.25 -15.99 -4.60
CA LYS A 126 17.65 -16.31 -4.23
C LYS A 126 18.32 -17.37 -5.10
N LYS A 127 17.56 -18.23 -5.76
CA LYS A 127 18.09 -19.23 -6.70
C LYS A 127 18.66 -18.61 -8.00
N PHE A 128 18.32 -17.36 -8.31
CA PHE A 128 18.78 -16.66 -9.51
C PHE A 128 20.07 -15.89 -9.26
N GLN A 129 20.88 -15.73 -10.31
CA GLN A 129 22.18 -15.05 -10.21
C GLN A 129 22.04 -13.57 -9.83
N LYS A 130 21.01 -12.88 -10.33
CA LYS A 130 20.72 -11.47 -10.05
C LYS A 130 19.27 -11.34 -9.61
N ILE A 131 19.03 -10.69 -8.47
CA ILE A 131 17.68 -10.34 -8.02
C ILE A 131 17.48 -8.85 -8.29
N GLU A 132 16.42 -8.51 -9.00
CA GLU A 132 16.04 -7.12 -9.26
C GLU A 132 14.75 -6.82 -8.51
N TYR A 133 14.79 -5.80 -7.65
CA TYR A 133 13.68 -5.40 -6.79
C TYR A 133 13.34 -3.92 -7.01
N PHE A 134 12.08 -3.65 -7.29
CA PHE A 134 11.56 -2.33 -7.62
C PHE A 134 10.41 -2.00 -6.66
N PRO A 135 10.73 -1.49 -5.46
CA PRO A 135 9.70 -0.98 -4.57
C PRO A 135 9.17 0.37 -5.07
N ILE A 136 7.86 0.53 -5.02
CA ILE A 136 7.13 1.76 -5.33
C ILE A 136 6.38 2.20 -4.07
N ASP A 137 6.73 3.36 -3.54
CA ASP A 137 6.09 3.91 -2.33
C ASP A 137 6.07 5.44 -2.39
N ILE A 138 5.08 6.08 -1.78
CA ILE A 138 5.05 7.55 -1.65
C ILE A 138 6.01 8.03 -0.55
N SER A 139 6.37 7.14 0.38
CA SER A 139 7.20 7.48 1.54
C SER A 139 8.68 7.52 1.20
N GLU A 140 9.38 8.54 1.69
CA GLU A 140 10.84 8.62 1.58
C GLU A 140 11.56 7.60 2.47
N ILE A 141 10.87 7.00 3.46
CA ILE A 141 11.39 5.90 4.30
C ILE A 141 11.85 4.72 3.44
N LEU A 142 11.31 4.60 2.21
CA LEU A 142 11.74 3.63 1.22
C LEU A 142 13.26 3.60 1.01
N ALA A 143 13.92 4.76 1.10
CA ALA A 143 15.36 4.84 0.93
C ALA A 143 16.09 4.04 2.02
N GLU A 144 15.80 4.35 3.28
CA GLU A 144 16.43 3.72 4.45
C GLU A 144 16.13 2.22 4.52
N SER A 145 14.88 1.81 4.25
CA SER A 145 14.51 0.39 4.28
C SER A 145 15.20 -0.41 3.16
N SER A 146 15.41 0.20 1.99
CA SER A 146 16.13 -0.41 0.88
C SER A 146 17.62 -0.58 1.15
N GLU A 147 18.28 0.37 1.84
CA GLU A 147 19.68 0.22 2.25
C GLU A 147 19.88 -0.98 3.17
N VAL A 148 19.02 -1.11 4.19
CA VAL A 148 19.04 -2.25 5.12
C VAL A 148 18.82 -3.55 4.35
N LEU A 149 17.81 -3.60 3.48
CA LEU A 149 17.49 -4.79 2.71
C LEU A 149 18.60 -5.19 1.73
N GLN A 150 19.26 -4.23 1.08
CA GLN A 150 20.39 -4.51 0.18
C GLN A 150 21.56 -5.18 0.92
N SER A 151 21.83 -4.76 2.17
CA SER A 151 22.90 -5.35 2.99
C SER A 151 22.67 -6.81 3.38
N GLU A 152 21.42 -7.30 3.30
CA GLU A 152 21.05 -8.68 3.63
C GLU A 152 21.17 -9.65 2.42
N TYR A 153 21.37 -9.15 1.21
CA TYR A 153 21.33 -9.94 -0.03
C TYR A 153 22.44 -9.51 -1.02
N ASP A 154 23.52 -10.29 -1.12
CA ASP A 154 24.70 -9.96 -1.94
C ASP A 154 24.41 -9.68 -3.42
N ASN A 155 23.39 -10.31 -3.99
CA ASN A 155 23.03 -10.20 -5.42
C ASN A 155 21.76 -9.38 -5.69
N LEU A 156 21.24 -8.68 -4.67
CA LEU A 156 20.06 -7.83 -4.79
C LEU A 156 20.42 -6.46 -5.38
N HIS A 157 19.70 -6.09 -6.42
CA HIS A 157 19.75 -4.77 -7.04
C HIS A 157 18.40 -4.11 -6.84
N ILE A 158 18.39 -2.97 -6.15
CA ILE A 158 17.18 -2.24 -5.81
C ILE A 158 17.10 -0.98 -6.64
N THR A 159 15.96 -0.80 -7.31
CA THR A 159 15.61 0.43 -8.00
C THR A 159 14.31 0.96 -7.40
N GLY A 160 14.44 1.79 -6.37
CA GLY A 160 13.29 2.37 -5.69
C GLY A 160 12.64 3.48 -6.52
N ILE A 161 11.32 3.56 -6.49
CA ILE A 161 10.55 4.61 -7.17
C ILE A 161 9.69 5.28 -6.11
N ILE A 162 10.01 6.54 -5.79
CA ILE A 162 9.27 7.31 -4.80
C ILE A 162 8.20 8.11 -5.54
N ASP A 163 7.01 7.52 -5.66
CA ASP A 163 5.85 8.07 -6.36
C ASP A 163 4.57 7.33 -5.92
N THR A 164 3.43 7.83 -6.33
CA THR A 164 2.16 7.09 -6.41
C THR A 164 2.34 5.74 -7.11
N TYR A 165 1.50 4.76 -6.75
CA TYR A 165 1.51 3.45 -7.38
C TYR A 165 1.33 3.55 -8.89
N GLU A 166 0.40 4.38 -9.36
CA GLU A 166 0.12 4.58 -10.78
C GLU A 166 1.28 5.26 -11.51
N GLY A 167 1.95 6.21 -10.87
CA GLY A 167 3.14 6.88 -11.40
C GLY A 167 4.30 5.88 -11.56
N GLY A 168 4.61 5.14 -10.51
CA GLY A 168 5.68 4.15 -10.54
C GLY A 168 5.43 3.00 -11.51
N LEU A 169 4.18 2.56 -11.67
CA LEU A 169 3.80 1.56 -12.67
C LEU A 169 3.94 2.10 -14.12
N GLU A 170 3.59 3.36 -14.36
CA GLU A 170 3.81 3.98 -15.68
C GLU A 170 5.30 4.18 -15.98
N PHE A 171 6.11 4.49 -14.97
CA PHE A 171 7.57 4.49 -15.09
C PHE A 171 8.08 3.11 -15.51
N LEU A 172 7.69 2.06 -14.79
CA LEU A 172 8.13 0.68 -15.04
C LEU A 172 7.73 0.12 -16.40
N LYS A 173 6.55 0.50 -16.89
CA LYS A 173 6.05 0.14 -18.21
C LYS A 173 7.03 0.56 -19.31
N ASN A 174 7.65 1.73 -19.17
CA ASN A 174 8.54 2.33 -20.15
C ASN A 174 10.04 2.17 -19.81
N TYR A 175 10.37 1.54 -18.67
CA TYR A 175 11.75 1.42 -18.19
C TYR A 175 12.60 0.44 -19.01
N ASP A 176 12.05 -0.74 -19.33
CA ASP A 176 12.67 -1.79 -20.14
C ASP A 176 11.63 -2.81 -20.63
N THR A 177 12.04 -3.97 -21.14
CA THR A 177 11.15 -5.07 -21.56
C THR A 177 11.11 -6.25 -20.59
N LYS A 178 11.79 -6.19 -19.45
CA LYS A 178 11.86 -7.28 -18.47
C LYS A 178 10.50 -7.55 -17.83
N LYS A 179 10.19 -8.83 -17.60
CA LYS A 179 8.93 -9.26 -16.98
C LYS A 179 8.89 -8.89 -15.50
N ASN A 180 7.72 -8.54 -15.01
CA ASN A 180 7.49 -8.16 -13.63
C ASN A 180 6.62 -9.20 -12.93
N LEU A 181 7.01 -9.59 -11.72
CA LEU A 181 6.08 -10.04 -10.70
C LEU A 181 5.73 -8.81 -9.86
N ILE A 182 4.58 -8.22 -10.11
CA ILE A 182 4.04 -7.11 -9.32
C ILE A 182 3.34 -7.70 -8.11
N ILE A 183 3.66 -7.21 -6.91
CA ILE A 183 3.00 -7.65 -5.66
C ILE A 183 2.31 -6.47 -4.99
N PHE A 184 1.12 -6.71 -4.46
CA PHE A 184 0.38 -5.77 -3.63
C PHE A 184 -0.22 -6.50 -2.44
N LEU A 185 0.44 -6.39 -1.29
CA LEU A 185 0.21 -7.22 -0.11
C LEU A 185 -0.55 -6.46 0.99
N GLY A 186 -0.93 -7.18 2.06
CA GLY A 186 -1.52 -6.61 3.27
C GLY A 186 -3.00 -6.27 3.15
N SER A 187 -3.63 -6.61 2.03
CA SER A 187 -5.00 -6.19 1.73
C SER A 187 -5.17 -4.67 1.67
N SER A 188 -4.10 -3.94 1.34
CA SER A 188 -4.16 -2.49 1.08
C SER A 188 -5.13 -2.12 -0.04
N TYR A 189 -5.43 -3.06 -0.95
CA TYR A 189 -6.51 -2.92 -1.93
C TYR A 189 -7.90 -2.72 -1.29
N GLY A 190 -8.11 -3.26 -0.08
CA GLY A 190 -9.33 -3.06 0.68
C GLY A 190 -9.56 -1.61 1.11
N ASN A 191 -8.55 -0.75 1.05
CA ASN A 191 -8.68 0.65 1.45
C ASN A 191 -9.26 1.55 0.35
N PHE A 192 -9.40 1.03 -0.86
CA PHE A 192 -10.02 1.77 -1.96
C PHE A 192 -11.55 1.69 -1.85
N ALA A 193 -12.22 2.79 -2.18
CA ALA A 193 -13.64 2.71 -2.49
C ALA A 193 -13.84 1.78 -3.71
N PRO A 194 -14.99 1.09 -3.84
CA PRO A 194 -15.18 0.07 -4.87
C PRO A 194 -14.87 0.53 -6.30
N ASP A 195 -15.33 1.72 -6.68
CA ASP A 195 -15.10 2.26 -8.03
C ASP A 195 -13.62 2.63 -8.26
N ASP A 196 -12.97 3.22 -7.25
CA ASP A 196 -11.55 3.56 -7.29
C ASP A 196 -10.68 2.30 -7.38
N GLY A 197 -11.03 1.24 -6.64
CA GLY A 197 -10.36 -0.06 -6.70
C GLY A 197 -10.43 -0.70 -8.08
N VAL A 198 -11.60 -0.63 -8.74
CA VAL A 198 -11.75 -1.09 -10.13
C VAL A 198 -10.85 -0.30 -11.09
N GLN A 199 -10.77 1.02 -10.94
CA GLN A 199 -9.88 1.84 -11.76
C GLN A 199 -8.41 1.51 -11.50
N PHE A 200 -8.05 1.28 -10.24
CA PHE A 200 -6.69 0.89 -9.84
C PHE A 200 -6.28 -0.44 -10.47
N LEU A 201 -7.12 -1.47 -10.40
CA LEU A 201 -6.86 -2.76 -11.05
C LEU A 201 -6.73 -2.61 -12.58
N LYS A 202 -7.62 -1.84 -13.22
CA LYS A 202 -7.52 -1.54 -14.66
C LYS A 202 -6.22 -0.83 -15.00
N LYS A 203 -5.75 0.10 -14.15
CA LYS A 203 -4.48 0.79 -14.33
C LYS A 203 -3.29 -0.16 -14.22
N ILE A 204 -3.27 -1.06 -13.24
CA ILE A 204 -2.25 -2.13 -13.15
C ILE A 204 -2.26 -2.96 -14.44
N ASN A 205 -3.43 -3.47 -14.86
CA ASN A 205 -3.53 -4.27 -16.08
C ASN A 205 -3.00 -3.53 -17.33
N SER A 206 -3.31 -2.24 -17.45
CA SER A 206 -2.88 -1.40 -18.57
C SER A 206 -1.38 -1.11 -18.62
N THR A 207 -0.70 -1.19 -17.46
CA THR A 207 0.75 -0.93 -17.32
C THR A 207 1.58 -2.21 -17.38
N MET A 208 0.96 -3.36 -17.12
CA MET A 208 1.58 -4.67 -17.29
C MET A 208 1.93 -5.00 -18.75
N LYS A 209 3.13 -5.54 -18.92
CA LYS A 209 3.65 -6.10 -20.17
C LYS A 209 3.11 -7.52 -20.40
N SER A 210 3.31 -8.04 -21.60
CA SER A 210 2.99 -9.45 -21.88
C SER A 210 3.89 -10.37 -21.05
N GLY A 211 3.29 -11.32 -20.34
CA GLY A 211 4.00 -12.24 -19.45
C GLY A 211 4.26 -11.71 -18.04
N ASP A 212 3.89 -10.46 -17.73
CA ASP A 212 3.88 -9.98 -16.34
C ASP A 212 2.85 -10.74 -15.51
N LEU A 213 3.14 -10.85 -14.22
CA LEU A 213 2.27 -11.44 -13.21
C LEU A 213 1.93 -10.40 -12.14
N PHE A 214 0.74 -10.51 -11.58
CA PHE A 214 0.30 -9.67 -10.46
C PHE A 214 -0.19 -10.54 -9.30
N LEU A 215 0.43 -10.42 -8.14
CA LEU A 215 0.07 -11.13 -6.91
C LEU A 215 -0.57 -10.15 -5.93
N ILE A 216 -1.84 -10.36 -5.60
CA ILE A 216 -2.60 -9.47 -4.73
C ILE A 216 -3.05 -10.20 -3.46
N GLY A 217 -2.83 -9.57 -2.31
CA GLY A 217 -3.35 -9.99 -1.01
C GLY A 217 -4.71 -9.39 -0.73
N LEU A 218 -5.67 -10.21 -0.33
CA LEU A 218 -7.04 -9.80 -0.02
C LEU A 218 -7.49 -10.43 1.30
N ASP A 219 -7.95 -9.58 2.22
CA ASP A 219 -8.56 -10.02 3.46
C ASP A 219 -10.02 -10.44 3.21
N LEU A 220 -10.38 -11.64 3.67
CA LEU A 220 -11.64 -12.27 3.31
C LEU A 220 -12.76 -11.93 4.30
N VAL A 221 -14.02 -12.01 3.87
CA VAL A 221 -15.17 -11.92 4.79
C VAL A 221 -15.14 -13.10 5.76
N LYS A 222 -15.35 -12.81 7.05
CA LYS A 222 -15.38 -13.77 8.16
C LYS A 222 -16.27 -13.23 9.28
N ASP A 223 -16.28 -13.92 10.43
CA ASP A 223 -17.05 -13.50 11.60
C ASP A 223 -16.77 -12.04 11.98
N SER A 224 -17.83 -11.27 12.23
CA SER A 224 -17.74 -9.84 12.50
C SER A 224 -16.94 -9.53 13.76
N SER A 225 -17.02 -10.36 14.80
CA SER A 225 -16.26 -10.12 16.04
C SER A 225 -14.76 -10.22 15.83
N ILE A 226 -14.30 -11.10 14.92
CA ILE A 226 -12.89 -11.22 14.54
C ILE A 226 -12.46 -9.98 13.76
N LEU A 227 -13.30 -9.50 12.84
CA LEU A 227 -13.03 -8.29 12.06
C LEU A 227 -12.98 -7.05 12.94
N GLU A 228 -13.95 -6.87 13.83
CA GLU A 228 -14.01 -5.71 14.72
C GLU A 228 -12.86 -5.72 15.72
N SER A 229 -12.55 -6.87 16.32
CA SER A 229 -11.42 -6.97 17.28
C SER A 229 -10.09 -6.64 16.62
N ALA A 230 -9.89 -6.99 15.35
CA ALA A 230 -8.66 -6.65 14.62
C ALA A 230 -8.46 -5.13 14.47
N TYR A 231 -9.53 -4.32 14.48
CA TYR A 231 -9.46 -2.87 14.34
C TYR A 231 -9.87 -2.11 15.61
N ASN A 232 -10.01 -2.83 16.73
CA ASN A 232 -10.34 -2.29 18.04
C ASN A 232 -9.71 -3.20 19.11
N ASP A 233 -8.39 -3.33 19.03
CA ASP A 233 -7.62 -4.20 19.92
C ASP A 233 -7.73 -3.77 21.38
N SER A 234 -7.55 -4.75 22.27
CA SER A 234 -7.69 -4.53 23.72
C SER A 234 -6.56 -3.70 24.34
N GLU A 235 -5.43 -3.57 23.65
CA GLU A 235 -4.27 -2.78 24.10
C GLU A 235 -4.38 -1.29 23.72
N GLY A 236 -5.32 -0.93 22.85
CA GLY A 236 -5.57 0.44 22.40
C GLY A 236 -4.57 0.96 21.37
N VAL A 237 -3.79 0.09 20.74
CA VAL A 237 -2.75 0.50 19.77
C VAL A 237 -3.40 1.01 18.47
N THR A 238 -4.47 0.37 17.98
CA THR A 238 -5.23 0.85 16.81
C THR A 238 -5.92 2.17 17.10
N ALA A 239 -6.35 2.40 18.35
CA ALA A 239 -6.87 3.70 18.76
C ALA A 239 -5.77 4.78 18.70
N ALA A 240 -4.58 4.51 19.26
CA ALA A 240 -3.45 5.42 19.19
C ALA A 240 -3.03 5.71 17.73
N PHE A 241 -3.01 4.68 16.86
CA PHE A 241 -2.74 4.82 15.44
C PHE A 241 -3.75 5.75 14.75
N ASN A 242 -5.05 5.57 15.02
CA ASN A 242 -6.08 6.41 14.44
C ASN A 242 -5.98 7.87 14.93
N LEU A 243 -5.80 8.08 16.24
CA LEU A 243 -5.68 9.43 16.82
C LEU A 243 -4.38 10.14 16.39
N ASN A 244 -3.32 9.42 16.03
CA ASN A 244 -2.05 10.00 15.61
C ASN A 244 -2.20 11.01 14.46
N VAL A 245 -3.16 10.80 13.55
CA VAL A 245 -3.39 11.75 12.45
C VAL A 245 -3.77 13.14 12.94
N LEU A 246 -4.44 13.26 14.09
CA LEU A 246 -4.75 14.54 14.72
C LEU A 246 -3.49 15.22 15.25
N SER A 247 -2.60 14.46 15.91
CA SER A 247 -1.29 14.94 16.36
C SER A 247 -0.46 15.47 15.20
N ARG A 248 -0.47 14.74 14.08
CA ARG A 248 0.21 15.16 12.85
C ARG A 248 -0.36 16.47 12.30
N ILE A 249 -1.68 16.59 12.23
CA ILE A 249 -2.34 17.83 11.80
C ILE A 249 -1.98 19.00 12.73
N ASN A 250 -1.97 18.78 14.05
CA ASN A 250 -1.51 19.79 15.02
C ASN A 250 -0.08 20.26 14.72
N ALA A 251 0.86 19.32 14.59
CA ALA A 251 2.27 19.62 14.40
C ALA A 251 2.58 20.30 13.05
N GLU A 252 2.01 19.78 11.96
CA GLU A 252 2.33 20.25 10.61
C GLU A 252 1.51 21.47 10.20
N LEU A 253 0.22 21.54 10.60
CA LEU A 253 -0.74 22.54 10.14
C LEU A 253 -1.11 23.60 11.20
N ASP A 254 -0.45 23.58 12.36
CA ASP A 254 -0.73 24.50 13.47
C ASP A 254 -2.21 24.47 13.86
N ALA A 255 -2.67 23.26 14.18
CA ALA A 255 -4.03 22.99 14.64
C ALA A 255 -4.10 22.78 16.15
N ASP A 256 -5.31 22.88 16.70
CA ASP A 256 -5.59 22.81 18.13
C ASP A 256 -6.47 21.60 18.54
N PHE A 257 -6.34 20.46 17.85
CA PHE A 257 -7.02 19.24 18.28
C PHE A 257 -6.56 18.84 19.70
N ASP A 258 -7.49 18.82 20.66
CA ASP A 258 -7.29 18.18 21.96
C ASP A 258 -7.64 16.69 21.84
N LEU A 259 -6.63 15.83 21.75
CA LEU A 259 -6.81 14.39 21.54
C LEU A 259 -7.63 13.71 22.64
N ASP A 260 -7.62 14.23 23.88
CA ASP A 260 -8.39 13.66 24.99
C ASP A 260 -9.91 13.85 24.81
N THR A 261 -10.31 14.72 23.87
CA THR A 261 -11.72 14.95 23.50
C THR A 261 -12.17 14.11 22.31
N PHE A 262 -11.33 13.21 21.81
CA PHE A 262 -11.67 12.28 20.74
C PHE A 262 -11.56 10.84 21.24
N THR A 263 -12.35 9.95 20.64
CA THR A 263 -12.18 8.51 20.82
C THR A 263 -12.18 7.80 19.48
N HIS A 264 -11.42 6.70 19.41
CA HIS A 264 -11.48 5.78 18.29
C HIS A 264 -12.83 5.07 18.28
N HIS A 265 -13.42 4.93 17.09
CA HIS A 265 -14.61 4.13 16.87
C HIS A 265 -14.45 3.33 15.59
N SER A 266 -14.57 2.01 15.66
CA SER A 266 -14.63 1.13 14.49
C SER A 266 -15.86 0.25 14.52
N VAL A 267 -16.34 -0.10 13.34
CA VAL A 267 -17.52 -0.94 13.14
C VAL A 267 -17.39 -1.77 11.87
N TYR A 268 -17.87 -3.01 11.90
CA TYR A 268 -18.01 -3.80 10.69
C TYR A 268 -19.37 -3.55 10.02
N ASN A 269 -19.33 -2.92 8.85
CA ASN A 269 -20.51 -2.72 8.02
C ASN A 269 -20.73 -3.97 7.14
N GLU A 270 -21.58 -4.90 7.60
CA GLU A 270 -21.85 -6.16 6.91
C GLU A 270 -22.39 -5.96 5.48
N LYS A 271 -23.21 -4.92 5.26
CA LYS A 271 -23.83 -4.63 3.96
C LYS A 271 -22.77 -4.24 2.94
N SER A 272 -21.82 -3.39 3.35
CA SER A 272 -20.71 -2.92 2.52
C SER A 272 -19.48 -3.84 2.57
N GLN A 273 -19.51 -4.89 3.41
CA GLN A 273 -18.43 -5.85 3.64
C GLN A 273 -17.11 -5.15 3.99
N ARG A 274 -17.12 -4.22 4.94
CA ARG A 274 -15.92 -3.47 5.30
C ARG A 274 -15.88 -3.08 6.77
N ILE A 275 -14.68 -2.94 7.30
CA ILE A 275 -14.45 -2.17 8.51
C ILE A 275 -14.48 -0.68 8.14
N GLU A 276 -15.08 0.11 9.02
CA GLU A 276 -15.08 1.57 8.94
C GLU A 276 -14.46 2.09 10.24
N MET A 277 -13.43 2.94 10.13
CA MET A 277 -12.77 3.60 11.25
C MET A 277 -13.09 5.07 11.30
N TYR A 278 -13.36 5.57 12.50
CA TYR A 278 -13.75 6.94 12.76
C TYR A 278 -13.02 7.50 13.98
N LEU A 279 -12.85 8.83 13.97
CA LEU A 279 -12.58 9.62 15.15
C LEU A 279 -13.89 10.27 15.59
N LYS A 280 -14.30 10.01 16.83
CA LYS A 280 -15.56 10.48 17.39
C LYS A 280 -15.31 11.60 18.39
N SER A 281 -15.92 12.76 18.17
CA SER A 281 -15.85 13.87 19.12
C SER A 281 -16.66 13.57 20.40
N LEU A 282 -16.06 13.74 21.58
CA LEU A 282 -16.71 13.50 22.88
C LEU A 282 -17.49 14.73 23.38
N VAL A 283 -17.26 15.89 22.77
CA VAL A 283 -17.83 17.19 23.17
C VAL A 283 -18.26 18.00 21.94
N ASN A 284 -19.05 19.05 22.17
CA ASN A 284 -19.20 20.09 21.16
C ASN A 284 -17.94 20.95 21.18
N GLN A 285 -17.26 21.10 20.05
CA GLN A 285 -16.00 21.83 19.95
C GLN A 285 -15.82 22.46 18.58
N SER A 286 -14.82 23.33 18.47
CA SER A 286 -14.45 24.01 17.25
C SER A 286 -12.94 23.97 17.14
N ILE A 287 -12.44 23.31 16.09
CA ILE A 287 -11.00 23.12 15.87
C ILE A 287 -10.51 24.18 14.88
N VAL A 288 -9.48 24.94 15.25
CA VAL A 288 -8.79 25.88 14.37
C VAL A 288 -7.60 25.17 13.73
N ILE A 289 -7.48 25.25 12.41
CA ILE A 289 -6.34 24.73 11.65
C ILE A 289 -5.72 25.91 10.90
N SER A 290 -4.75 26.57 11.54
CA SER A 290 -4.26 27.89 11.11
C SER A 290 -3.65 27.87 9.72
N LYS A 291 -2.80 26.90 9.39
CA LYS A 291 -2.14 26.84 8.07
C LYS A 291 -3.08 26.41 6.94
N SER A 292 -4.20 25.77 7.25
CA SER A 292 -5.28 25.50 6.30
C SER A 292 -6.29 26.66 6.20
N GLY A 293 -6.26 27.60 7.14
CA GLY A 293 -7.17 28.74 7.20
C GLY A 293 -8.63 28.33 7.36
N VAL A 294 -8.89 27.31 8.18
CA VAL A 294 -10.24 26.80 8.46
C VAL A 294 -10.51 26.64 9.94
N THR A 295 -11.79 26.72 10.29
CA THR A 295 -12.32 26.40 11.60
C THR A 295 -13.41 25.36 11.43
N ILE A 296 -13.25 24.21 12.09
CA ILE A 296 -14.09 23.03 11.91
C ILE A 296 -15.02 22.89 13.13
N PRO A 297 -16.33 23.14 12.99
CA PRO A 297 -17.27 22.85 14.05
C PRO A 297 -17.52 21.33 14.11
N LEU A 298 -17.50 20.79 15.33
CA LEU A 298 -17.84 19.39 15.62
C LEU A 298 -18.88 19.34 16.74
N ARG A 299 -19.96 18.61 16.51
CA ARG A 299 -20.91 18.26 17.56
C ARG A 299 -20.36 17.11 18.40
N LYS A 300 -20.85 17.01 19.64
CA LYS A 300 -20.68 15.80 20.43
C LYS A 300 -21.24 14.61 19.66
N ASP A 301 -20.50 13.50 19.70
CA ASP A 301 -20.74 12.25 19.01
C ASP A 301 -20.61 12.32 17.47
N GLU A 302 -20.20 13.45 16.90
CA GLU A 302 -19.92 13.57 15.47
C GLU A 302 -18.68 12.74 15.07
N LEU A 303 -18.79 12.05 13.94
CA LEU A 303 -17.75 11.15 13.41
C LEU A 303 -16.98 11.82 12.28
N ILE A 304 -15.65 11.69 12.32
CA ILE A 304 -14.76 11.96 11.19
C ILE A 304 -14.30 10.60 10.67
N HIS A 305 -14.64 10.28 9.42
CA HIS A 305 -14.20 9.05 8.79
C HIS A 305 -12.68 9.07 8.55
N THR A 306 -12.01 7.93 8.75
CA THR A 306 -10.54 7.87 8.63
C THR A 306 -10.05 6.72 7.76
N GLU A 307 -10.74 5.59 7.76
CA GLU A 307 -10.36 4.45 6.92
C GLU A 307 -11.54 3.54 6.62
N TYR A 308 -11.58 3.06 5.37
CA TYR A 308 -12.31 1.85 5.02
C TYR A 308 -11.32 0.70 4.88
N SER A 309 -11.74 -0.49 5.29
CA SER A 309 -11.04 -1.73 4.93
C SER A 309 -12.04 -2.77 4.46
N HIS A 310 -12.25 -2.81 3.14
CA HIS A 310 -13.11 -3.77 2.46
C HIS A 310 -12.55 -5.19 2.57
N LYS A 311 -13.48 -6.14 2.74
CA LYS A 311 -13.26 -7.56 2.85
C LYS A 311 -13.92 -8.26 1.67
N PHE A 312 -13.32 -9.35 1.20
CA PHE A 312 -13.70 -9.98 -0.06
C PHE A 312 -14.23 -11.40 0.17
N LYS A 313 -15.19 -11.83 -0.64
CA LYS A 313 -15.57 -13.25 -0.69
C LYS A 313 -14.79 -13.93 -1.80
N LEU A 314 -14.34 -15.16 -1.56
CA LEU A 314 -13.69 -15.97 -2.60
C LEU A 314 -14.54 -16.08 -3.88
N SER A 315 -15.87 -16.20 -3.72
CA SER A 315 -16.81 -16.27 -4.84
C SER A 315 -16.93 -15.00 -5.67
N GLN A 316 -16.39 -13.86 -5.21
CA GLN A 316 -16.40 -12.59 -5.93
C GLN A 316 -15.10 -12.35 -6.71
N LEU A 317 -14.02 -13.07 -6.39
CA LEU A 317 -12.69 -12.77 -6.92
C LEU A 317 -12.61 -12.96 -8.43
N ASP A 318 -13.16 -14.07 -8.94
CA ASP A 318 -13.14 -14.35 -10.38
C ASP A 318 -13.79 -13.21 -11.16
N THR A 319 -14.99 -12.77 -10.78
CA THR A 319 -15.69 -11.64 -11.42
C THR A 319 -14.92 -10.33 -11.28
N LEU A 320 -14.41 -10.01 -10.09
CA LEU A 320 -13.64 -8.79 -9.84
C LEU A 320 -12.43 -8.68 -10.77
N PHE A 321 -11.68 -9.77 -10.91
CA PHE A 321 -10.49 -9.80 -11.75
C PHE A 321 -10.84 -9.90 -13.24
N GLU A 322 -11.90 -10.62 -13.57
CA GLU A 322 -12.35 -10.75 -14.94
C GLU A 322 -12.79 -9.40 -15.55
N ASP A 323 -13.57 -8.62 -14.79
CA ASP A 323 -14.08 -7.30 -15.18
C ASP A 323 -12.99 -6.23 -15.29
N THR A 324 -11.81 -6.51 -14.71
CA THR A 324 -10.64 -5.63 -14.73
C THR A 324 -9.55 -6.11 -15.70
N GLY A 325 -9.85 -7.13 -16.53
CA GLY A 325 -8.99 -7.60 -17.61
C GLY A 325 -7.93 -8.62 -17.20
N PHE A 326 -8.07 -9.22 -16.02
CA PHE A 326 -7.19 -10.27 -15.51
C PHE A 326 -7.76 -11.67 -15.72
N MET A 327 -6.85 -12.64 -15.78
CA MET A 327 -7.14 -14.05 -15.58
C MET A 327 -6.56 -14.49 -14.24
N VAL A 328 -7.34 -15.26 -13.49
CA VAL A 328 -6.87 -15.90 -12.25
C VAL A 328 -6.04 -17.13 -12.59
N ASN A 329 -4.75 -17.10 -12.26
CA ASN A 329 -3.87 -18.26 -12.42
C ASN A 329 -4.01 -19.22 -11.24
N HIS A 330 -4.02 -18.68 -10.03
CA HIS A 330 -4.15 -19.45 -8.80
C HIS A 330 -4.55 -18.56 -7.62
N THR A 331 -5.24 -19.13 -6.63
CA THR A 331 -5.57 -18.46 -5.37
C THR A 331 -5.16 -19.36 -4.21
N TRP A 332 -4.21 -18.89 -3.39
CA TRP A 332 -3.86 -19.53 -2.12
C TRP A 332 -4.65 -18.90 -0.98
N CYS A 333 -4.94 -19.69 0.04
CA CYS A 333 -5.60 -19.25 1.27
C CYS A 333 -4.87 -19.85 2.47
N ASP A 334 -5.00 -19.20 3.62
CA ASP A 334 -4.64 -19.86 4.87
C ASP A 334 -5.65 -20.96 5.23
N GLU A 335 -5.31 -21.78 6.23
CA GLU A 335 -6.14 -22.91 6.65
C GLU A 335 -7.58 -22.51 7.02
N LYS A 336 -7.77 -21.31 7.58
CA LYS A 336 -9.09 -20.81 7.99
C LYS A 336 -9.79 -20.02 6.89
N LYS A 337 -9.15 -19.80 5.73
CA LYS A 337 -9.64 -18.94 4.65
C LYS A 337 -10.00 -17.54 5.14
N HIS A 338 -9.15 -17.00 5.99
CA HIS A 338 -9.24 -15.64 6.49
C HIS A 338 -8.61 -14.63 5.52
N PHE A 339 -7.62 -15.06 4.74
CA PHE A 339 -6.89 -14.22 3.81
C PHE A 339 -6.60 -15.03 2.53
N SER A 340 -6.49 -14.35 1.40
CA SER A 340 -6.07 -14.95 0.14
C SER A 340 -4.92 -14.19 -0.50
N LEU A 341 -4.04 -14.93 -1.17
CA LEU A 341 -3.13 -14.39 -2.18
C LEU A 341 -3.57 -14.92 -3.54
N THR A 342 -3.86 -14.03 -4.48
CA THR A 342 -4.29 -14.40 -5.84
C THR A 342 -3.24 -13.98 -6.85
N LEU A 343 -2.74 -14.94 -7.63
CA LEU A 343 -1.84 -14.69 -8.76
C LEU A 343 -2.66 -14.51 -10.03
N LEU A 344 -2.38 -13.42 -10.73
CA LEU A 344 -3.11 -12.95 -11.90
C LEU A 344 -2.16 -12.79 -13.09
N SER A 345 -2.70 -13.01 -14.28
CA SER A 345 -2.06 -12.66 -15.54
C SER A 345 -3.00 -11.78 -16.37
N LYS A 346 -2.44 -11.09 -17.36
CA LYS A 346 -3.22 -10.33 -18.33
C LYS A 346 -3.99 -11.28 -19.26
N LYS A 347 -5.26 -10.98 -19.54
CA LYS A 347 -6.08 -11.69 -20.53
C LYS A 347 -5.48 -11.66 -21.93
#